data_AF-A0A3A5T5E6-F1
#
_entry.id   AF-A0A3A5T5E6-F1
#
_cell.length_a   1.000
_cell.length_b   1.000
_cell.length_c   1.000
_cell.angle_alpha   90.00
_cell.angle_beta   90.00
_cell.angle_gamma   90.00
#
_symmetry.space_group_name_H-M   'P 1'
#
loop_
_entity.id
_entity.type
_entity.pdbx_description
1 polymer ?
#
loop_
_entity_poly.entity_id
_entity_poly.type
_entity_poly.pdbx_seq_one_letter_code
_entity_poly.pdbx_strand_id
1 'polypeptide(L)' 'MDIENKNRVSVEDMRTCYAERFPYAPNNQRIGRFAKQIGFRLTKQMVKGQIISFYIKDDTSK' A
#
# COMPACT_ATOMS: atom_id res chain seq x y z
N MET A 1 -5.53 -4.90 -10.97
CA MET A 1 -5.37 -3.41 -10.95
C MET A 1 -3.90 -3.00 -11.10
N ASP A 2 -3.57 -2.05 -11.98
CA ASP A 2 -2.19 -1.53 -12.12
C ASP A 2 -1.87 -0.47 -11.07
N ILE A 3 -1.70 -0.90 -9.82
CA ILE A 3 -1.24 -0.01 -8.75
C ILE A 3 0.21 0.45 -8.93
N GLU A 4 1.01 -0.26 -9.73
CA GLU A 4 2.44 0.00 -9.94
C GLU A 4 2.70 1.36 -10.63
N ASN A 5 1.73 1.87 -11.39
CA ASN A 5 1.79 3.17 -12.07
C ASN A 5 1.25 4.33 -11.21
N LYS A 6 0.72 4.05 -10.01
CA LYS A 6 0.16 5.08 -9.12
C LYS A 6 1.18 5.54 -8.08
N ASN A 7 1.29 6.84 -7.89
CA ASN A 7 2.15 7.42 -6.84
C ASN A 7 1.55 7.29 -5.44
N ARG A 8 0.23 7.11 -5.34
CA ARG A 8 -0.52 6.97 -4.09
C ARG A 8 -1.66 5.98 -4.28
N VAL A 9 -1.83 5.07 -3.33
CA VAL A 9 -2.91 4.08 -3.32
C VAL A 9 -3.53 3.96 -1.93
N SER A 10 -4.81 3.64 -1.87
CA SER A 10 -5.49 3.40 -0.59
C SER A 10 -5.00 2.08 0.04
N VAL A 11 -5.28 1.89 1.34
CA VAL A 11 -5.00 0.61 2.01
C VAL A 11 -5.83 -0.53 1.39
N GLU A 12 -7.05 -0.21 0.97
CA GLU A 12 -7.96 -1.18 0.37
C GLU A 12 -7.49 -1.62 -1.02
N ASP A 13 -7.05 -0.68 -1.86
CA ASP A 13 -6.45 -1.01 -3.18
C ASP A 13 -5.22 -1.91 -3.03
N MET A 14 -4.34 -1.61 -2.07
CA MET A 14 -3.15 -2.41 -1.80
C MET A 14 -3.53 -3.82 -1.29
N ARG A 15 -4.59 -3.91 -0.48
CA ARG A 15 -5.13 -5.18 0.02
C ARG A 15 -5.71 -6.03 -1.11
N THR A 16 -6.46 -5.41 -2.01
CA THR A 16 -7.05 -6.07 -3.18
C THR A 16 -5.94 -6.57 -4.11
N CYS A 17 -4.93 -5.74 -4.39
CA CYS A 17 -3.79 -6.18 -5.20
C CYS A 17 -3.02 -7.36 -4.58
N TYR A 18 -2.82 -7.35 -3.25
CA TYR A 18 -2.23 -8.48 -2.56
C TYR A 18 -3.10 -9.76 -2.70
N ALA A 19 -4.41 -9.64 -2.53
CA ALA A 19 -5.34 -10.78 -2.63
C ALA A 19 -5.44 -11.34 -4.07
N GLU A 20 -5.30 -10.50 -5.10
CA GLU A 20 -5.21 -10.93 -6.49
C GLU A 20 -3.94 -11.76 -6.78
N ARG A 21 -2.82 -11.47 -6.09
CA ARG A 21 -1.51 -12.09 -6.34
C ARG A 21 -1.22 -13.31 -5.48
N PHE A 22 -1.77 -13.39 -4.28
CA PHE A 22 -1.45 -14.44 -3.31
C PHE A 22 -2.69 -15.17 -2.83
N PRO A 23 -2.67 -16.51 -2.72
CA PRO A 23 -3.82 -17.32 -2.32
C PRO A 23 -4.10 -17.27 -0.80
N TYR A 24 -3.50 -16.34 -0.07
CA TYR A 24 -3.56 -16.27 1.38
C TYR A 24 -4.45 -15.13 1.86
N ALA A 25 -5.11 -15.34 3.00
CA ALA A 25 -5.88 -14.30 3.66
C ALA A 25 -5.01 -13.03 3.88
N PRO A 26 -5.50 -11.86 3.43
CA PRO A 26 -4.78 -10.60 3.59
C PRO A 26 -4.65 -10.23 5.08
N ASN A 27 -3.41 -9.98 5.50
CA ASN A 27 -3.06 -9.50 6.85
C ASN A 27 -2.22 -8.23 6.68
N ASN A 28 -2.45 -7.20 7.51
CA ASN A 28 -1.70 -5.94 7.53
C ASN A 28 -0.18 -6.12 7.51
N GLN A 29 0.37 -7.14 8.20
CA GLN A 29 1.81 -7.42 8.14
C GLN A 29 2.25 -7.90 6.74
N ARG A 30 1.48 -8.80 6.13
CA ARG A 30 1.78 -9.35 4.80
C ARG A 30 1.65 -8.28 3.72
N ILE A 31 0.57 -7.51 3.79
CA ILE A 31 0.32 -6.37 2.89
C ILE A 31 1.44 -5.34 3.02
N GLY A 32 1.86 -5.00 4.24
CA GLY A 32 2.95 -4.06 4.46
C GLY A 32 4.31 -4.55 3.92
N ARG A 33 4.60 -5.86 4.03
CA ARG A 33 5.80 -6.47 3.42
C ARG A 33 5.72 -6.43 1.89
N PHE A 34 4.58 -6.84 1.33
CA PHE A 34 4.34 -6.81 -0.11
C PHE A 34 4.46 -5.39 -0.67
N ALA A 35 3.82 -4.41 -0.03
CA ALA A 35 3.91 -2.99 -0.41
C ALA A 35 5.37 -2.54 -0.49
N LYS A 36 6.21 -2.86 0.50
CA LYS A 36 7.64 -2.54 0.46
C LYS A 36 8.36 -3.21 -0.72
N GLN A 37 8.03 -4.47 -1.04
CA GLN A 37 8.64 -5.19 -2.17
C GLN A 37 8.34 -4.53 -3.52
N ILE A 38 7.13 -3.98 -3.69
CA ILE A 38 6.74 -3.27 -4.91
C ILE A 38 7.05 -1.76 -4.87
N GLY A 39 7.89 -1.32 -3.92
CA GLY A 39 8.35 0.06 -3.83
C GLY A 39 7.33 1.03 -3.23
N PHE A 40 6.48 0.58 -2.31
CA PHE A 40 5.51 1.42 -1.60
C PHE A 40 5.77 1.46 -0.09
N ARG A 41 5.48 2.60 0.52
CA ARG A 41 5.55 2.83 1.96
C ARG A 41 4.19 3.25 2.52
N LEU A 42 3.83 2.70 3.68
CA LEU A 42 2.65 3.13 4.43
C LEU A 42 2.91 4.48 5.09
N THR A 43 2.02 5.43 4.84
CA THR A 43 2.02 6.77 5.40
C THR A 43 0.73 7.01 6.17
N LYS A 44 0.86 7.69 7.31
CA LYS A 44 -0.26 8.15 8.13
C LYS A 44 -0.24 9.67 8.15
N GLN A 45 -1.35 10.30 7.82
CA GLN A 45 -1.49 11.75 7.78
C GLN A 45 -2.74 12.18 8.53
N MET A 46 -2.63 13.22 9.33
CA MET A 46 -3.79 13.86 9.96
C MET A 46 -4.42 14.85 8.97
N VAL A 47 -5.70 14.68 8.68
CA VAL A 47 -6.47 15.56 7.78
C VAL A 47 -7.79 15.90 8.48
N LYS A 48 -8.02 17.19 8.75
CA LYS A 48 -9.24 17.68 9.42
C LYS A 48 -9.59 16.91 10.71
N GLY A 49 -8.57 16.61 11.54
CA GLY A 49 -8.74 15.89 12.80
C GLY A 49 -8.87 14.37 12.69
N GLN A 50 -8.83 13.80 11.49
CA GLN A 50 -8.87 12.35 11.25
C GLN A 50 -7.53 11.81 10.76
N ILE A 51 -7.13 10.64 11.24
CA ILE A 51 -5.93 9.95 10.74
C ILE A 51 -6.31 9.15 9.51
N ILE A 52 -5.72 9.50 8.37
CA ILE A 52 -5.87 8.78 7.11
C ILE A 52 -4.58 7.99 6.88
N SER A 53 -4.73 6.69 6.60
CA SER A 53 -3.62 5.81 6.23
C SER A 53 -3.68 5.49 4.74
N PHE A 54 -2.55 5.57 4.04
CA PHE A 54 -2.44 5.26 2.61
C PHE A 54 -1.00 4.87 2.25
N TYR A 55 -0.81 4.22 1.12
CA TYR A 55 0.51 3.88 0.61
C TYR A 55 0.95 4.89 -0.45
N ILE A 56 2.24 5.25 -0.42
CA ILE A 56 2.88 6.10 -1.45
C ILE A 56 4.01 5.32 -2.10
N LYS A 57 4.22 5.55 -3.40
CA LYS A 57 5.36 5.00 -4.13
C LYS A 57 6.62 5.69 -3.62
N ASP A 58 7.56 4.88 -3.17
CA ASP A 58 8.83 5.32 -2.62
C ASP A 58 9.85 5.32 -3.77
N ASP A 59 9.99 6.47 -4.45
CA ASP A 59 10.99 6.67 -5.52
C ASP A 59 12.44 6.74 -4.97
N THR A 60 12.68 6.38 -3.71
CA THR A 60 14.02 6.35 -3.11
C THR A 60 14.88 5.15 -3.54
N SER A 61 14.53 4.46 -4.64
CA SER A 61 15.47 3.57 -5.33
C SER A 61 16.55 4.42 -6.03
N LYS A 62 17.56 4.85 -5.27
CA LYS A 62 18.88 5.24 -5.78
C LYS A 62 19.79 4.03 -5.84
#